data_AF-A0A957Z786-F1
#
_entry.id   AF-A0A957Z786-F1
#
_cell.length_a   1.000
_cell.length_b   1.000
_cell.length_c   1.000
_cell.angle_alpha   90.00
_cell.angle_beta   90.00
_cell.angle_gamma   90.00
#
_symmetry.space_group_name_H-M   'P 1'
#
loop_
_entity.id
_entity.type
_entity.pdbx_description
1 polymer ?
#
loop_
_entity_poly.entity_id
_entity_poly.type
_entity_poly.pdbx_seq_one_letter_code
_entity_poly.pdbx_strand_id
1 'polypeptide(L)'
;GVRYRRQFTFDEEPAGMLWLDLGRVRGTAEVWVNGAPAGVRIWSPYRFDVTELVRTGENSIELLILNTLAPYLDAQSPTFYIFPGQRDSGLLGPVRLLRDPAQ
;
A
#
# COMPACT_ATOMS: atom_id res chain seq x y z
N GLY A 1 -4.25 0.62 13.22
CA GLY A 1 -3.93 0.20 11.84
C GLY A 1 -5.20 -0.19 11.12
N VAL A 2 -5.24 -0.01 9.81
CA VAL A 2 -6.40 -0.38 8.97
C VAL A 2 -5.96 -1.42 7.95
N ARG A 3 -6.76 -2.48 7.79
CA ARG A 3 -6.54 -3.51 6.76
C ARG A 3 -7.46 -3.23 5.57
N TYR A 4 -6.88 -3.16 4.38
CA TYR A 4 -7.59 -3.03 3.12
C TYR A 4 -7.46 -4.33 2.34
N ARG A 5 -8.51 -4.73 1.64
CA ARG A 5 -8.50 -5.88 0.74
C ARG A 5 -9.18 -5.51 -0.57
N ARG A 6 -8.61 -5.96 -1.69
CA ARG A 6 -9.23 -5.83 -3.00
C ARG A 6 -8.93 -7.05 -3.86
N GLN A 7 -9.91 -7.45 -4.67
CA GLN A 7 -9.72 -8.44 -5.73
C GLN A 7 -9.69 -7.76 -7.09
N PHE A 8 -8.99 -8.37 -8.03
CA PHE A 8 -8.92 -7.97 -9.43
C PHE A 8 -8.57 -9.19 -10.28
N THR A 9 -8.87 -9.10 -11.58
CA THR A 9 -8.71 -10.22 -12.50
C THR A 9 -7.77 -9.84 -13.63
N PHE A 10 -6.92 -10.77 -14.02
CA PHE A 10 -6.18 -10.75 -15.27
C PHE A 10 -6.80 -11.73 -16.25
N ASP A 11 -7.15 -11.26 -17.45
CA ASP A 11 -7.71 -12.11 -18.50
C ASP A 11 -6.65 -13.02 -19.14
N GLU A 12 -5.41 -12.55 -19.17
CA GLU A 12 -4.24 -13.24 -19.72
C GLU A 12 -3.07 -13.18 -18.74
N GLU A 13 -2.06 -14.02 -18.95
CA GLU A 13 -0.89 -14.07 -18.07
C GLU A 13 -0.18 -12.70 -18.05
N PRO A 14 0.00 -12.11 -16.87
CA PRO A 14 0.66 -10.81 -16.77
C PRO A 14 2.12 -10.92 -17.28
N ALA A 15 2.40 -10.27 -18.41
CA ALA A 15 3.73 -10.21 -18.98
C ALA A 15 4.51 -8.98 -18.50
N GLY A 16 5.82 -9.19 -18.23
CA GLY A 16 6.76 -8.15 -17.84
C GLY A 16 6.73 -7.81 -16.35
N MET A 17 7.58 -6.85 -15.97
CA MET A 17 7.76 -6.46 -14.57
C MET A 17 6.59 -5.61 -14.08
N LEU A 18 5.99 -6.03 -12.97
CA LEU A 18 4.79 -5.42 -12.39
C LEU A 18 5.06 -4.84 -11.01
N TRP A 19 4.66 -3.58 -10.84
CA TRP A 19 4.79 -2.86 -9.59
C TRP A 19 3.44 -2.45 -9.04
N LEU A 20 3.16 -2.81 -7.79
CA LEU A 20 2.08 -2.18 -7.03
C LEU A 20 2.59 -0.87 -6.43
N ASP A 21 2.07 0.25 -6.93
CA ASP A 21 2.34 1.60 -6.41
C ASP A 21 1.15 2.05 -5.56
N LEU A 22 1.37 2.22 -4.26
CA LEU A 22 0.32 2.68 -3.33
C LEU A 22 0.12 4.20 -3.35
N GLY A 23 0.93 4.94 -4.12
CA GLY A 23 0.93 6.40 -4.13
C GLY A 23 1.29 6.98 -2.77
N ARG A 24 0.45 7.89 -2.26
CA ARG A 24 0.66 8.50 -0.94
C ARG A 24 0.16 7.57 0.16
N VAL A 25 1.05 7.19 1.07
CA VAL A 25 0.72 6.49 2.31
C VAL A 25 1.21 7.31 3.49
N ARG A 26 0.43 7.34 4.57
CA ARG A 26 0.81 7.92 5.86
C ARG A 26 0.89 6.85 6.92
N GLY A 27 2.11 6.38 7.14
CA GLY A 27 2.43 5.28 8.04
C GLY A 27 3.31 4.23 7.37
N THR A 28 3.33 3.05 7.98
CA THR A 28 3.95 1.84 7.43
C THR A 28 2.92 1.07 6.63
N ALA A 29 3.31 0.56 5.46
CA ALA A 29 2.52 -0.34 4.64
C ALA A 29 3.16 -1.74 4.62
N GLU A 30 2.37 -2.75 4.91
CA GLU A 30 2.70 -4.15 4.68
C GLU A 30 1.72 -4.72 3.66
N VAL A 31 2.24 -5.47 2.68
CA VAL A 31 1.50 -5.89 1.49
C VAL A 31 1.59 -7.39 1.32
N TRP A 32 0.45 -8.00 1.00
CA TRP A 32 0.35 -9.38 0.52
C TRP A 32 -0.41 -9.43 -0.80
N VAL A 33 0.02 -10.33 -1.68
CA VAL A 33 -0.66 -10.65 -2.94
C VAL A 33 -0.93 -12.15 -2.94
N ASN A 34 -2.18 -12.55 -3.13
CA ASN A 34 -2.60 -13.95 -3.08
C ASN A 34 -2.19 -14.68 -1.79
N GLY A 35 -2.11 -13.94 -0.67
CA GLY A 35 -1.65 -14.44 0.64
C GLY A 35 -0.12 -14.49 0.82
N ALA A 36 0.66 -14.29 -0.24
CA ALA A 36 2.12 -14.24 -0.17
C ALA A 36 2.62 -12.82 0.13
N PRO A 37 3.64 -12.64 0.99
CA PRO A 37 4.15 -11.32 1.34
C PRO A 37 4.89 -10.65 0.17
N ALA A 38 4.45 -9.44 -0.21
CA ALA A 38 5.15 -8.58 -1.18
C ALA A 38 6.12 -7.60 -0.49
N GLY A 39 6.06 -7.50 0.85
CA GLY A 39 7.04 -6.80 1.68
C GLY A 39 6.46 -5.67 2.53
N VAL A 40 7.35 -4.94 3.21
CA VAL A 40 7.04 -3.84 4.12
C VAL A 40 7.74 -2.56 3.64
N ARG A 41 7.08 -1.41 3.76
CA ARG A 41 7.65 -0.07 3.52
C ARG A 41 7.23 0.90 4.62
N ILE A 42 8.21 1.60 5.17
CA ILE A 42 8.01 2.62 6.22
C ILE A 42 8.04 4.06 5.68
N TRP A 43 8.51 4.24 4.43
CA TRP A 43 8.59 5.54 3.76
C TRP A 43 8.38 5.41 2.24
N SER A 44 8.20 6.54 1.57
CA SER A 44 8.10 6.62 0.11
C SER A 44 9.43 6.33 -0.59
N PRO A 45 9.42 5.74 -1.79
CA PRO A 45 8.25 5.32 -2.57
C PRO A 45 7.61 4.02 -2.03
N TYR A 46 6.29 4.00 -1.93
CA TYR A 46 5.51 2.82 -1.53
C TYR A 46 5.25 1.91 -2.73
N ARG A 47 6.34 1.39 -3.31
CA ARG A 47 6.33 0.50 -4.47
C ARG A 47 6.80 -0.91 -4.09
N PHE A 48 6.06 -1.90 -4.58
CA PHE A 48 6.28 -3.32 -4.32
C PHE A 48 6.33 -4.07 -5.63
N ASP A 49 7.37 -4.85 -5.83
CA ASP A 49 7.44 -5.78 -6.96
C ASP A 49 6.45 -6.92 -6.68
N VAL A 50 5.52 -7.12 -7.60
CA VAL A 50 4.48 -8.15 -7.51
C VAL A 50 4.52 -9.11 -8.69
N THR A 51 5.57 -9.05 -9.50
CA THR A 51 5.72 -9.78 -10.77
C THR A 51 5.47 -11.28 -10.58
N GLU A 52 6.15 -11.89 -9.60
CA GLU A 52 6.06 -13.33 -9.31
C GLU A 52 4.86 -13.71 -8.42
N LEU A 53 4.05 -12.73 -7.99
CA LEU A 53 2.96 -12.95 -7.03
C LEU A 53 1.58 -12.91 -7.66
N VAL A 54 1.45 -12.26 -8.82
CA VAL A 54 0.22 -12.22 -9.60
C VAL A 54 0.15 -13.39 -10.59
N ARG A 55 -1.06 -13.73 -11.03
CA ARG A 55 -1.34 -14.84 -11.96
C ARG A 55 -2.50 -14.52 -12.89
N THR A 56 -2.69 -15.28 -13.97
CA THR A 56 -3.95 -15.25 -14.73
C THR A 56 -5.15 -15.56 -13.82
N GLY A 57 -6.30 -14.93 -14.09
CA GLY A 57 -7.51 -15.08 -13.32
C GLY A 57 -7.56 -14.17 -12.09
N GLU A 58 -8.25 -14.62 -11.04
CA GLU A 58 -8.48 -13.80 -9.85
C GLU A 58 -7.23 -13.70 -8.95
N ASN A 59 -6.92 -12.46 -8.58
CA ASN A 59 -5.87 -12.09 -7.66
C ASN A 59 -6.44 -11.28 -6.48
N SER A 60 -5.89 -11.49 -5.30
CA SER A 60 -6.21 -10.69 -4.11
C SER A 60 -5.00 -9.86 -3.65
N ILE A 61 -5.23 -8.61 -3.29
CA ILE A 61 -4.28 -7.74 -2.60
C ILE A 61 -4.80 -7.47 -1.21
N GLU A 62 -3.94 -7.65 -0.21
CA GLU A 62 -4.16 -7.19 1.15
C GLU A 62 -3.09 -6.20 1.56
N LEU A 63 -3.52 -5.12 2.23
CA LEU A 63 -2.65 -4.08 2.75
C LEU A 63 -2.95 -3.89 4.23
N LEU A 64 -1.92 -3.85 5.08
CA LEU A 64 -2.03 -3.36 6.45
C LEU A 64 -1.31 -2.02 6.55
N ILE A 65 -2.06 -0.96 6.84
CA ILE A 65 -1.49 0.38 7.06
C ILE A 65 -1.48 0.71 8.55
N LEU A 66 -0.29 0.97 9.08
CA LEU A 66 -0.05 1.34 10.47
C LEU A 66 0.40 2.81 10.52
N ASN A 67 -0.45 3.68 11.05
CA ASN A 67 -0.12 5.09 11.25
C ASN A 67 0.61 5.33 12.59
N THR A 68 1.11 6.55 12.77
CA THR A 68 1.64 7.01 14.07
C THR A 68 0.52 7.29 15.07
N LEU A 69 0.87 7.45 16.35
CA LEU A 69 -0.09 7.80 17.41
C LEU A 69 -0.64 9.24 17.33
N ALA A 70 -0.02 10.11 16.51
CA ALA A 70 -0.35 11.54 16.45
C ALA A 70 -1.84 11.86 16.22
N PRO A 71 -2.59 11.23 15.29
CA PRO A 71 -4.03 11.53 15.11
C PRO A 71 -4.87 11.20 16.35
N TYR A 72 -4.50 10.15 17.09
CA TYR A 72 -5.18 9.81 18.35
C TYR A 72 -4.90 10.86 19.43
N LEU A 73 -3.64 11.26 19.61
CA LEU A 73 -3.28 12.28 20.60
C LEU A 73 -3.90 13.63 20.25
N ASP A 74 -3.99 13.98 18.97
CA ASP A 74 -4.63 15.23 18.52
C ASP A 74 -6.11 15.28 18.91
N ALA A 75 -6.80 14.13 18.86
CA ALA A 75 -8.22 14.04 19.20
C ALA A 75 -8.47 13.94 20.71
N GLN A 76 -7.60 13.25 21.46
CA GLN A 76 -7.85 12.92 22.88
C GLN A 76 -7.12 13.83 23.87
N SER A 77 -5.94 14.34 23.51
CA SER A 77 -5.11 15.19 24.37
C SER A 77 -4.24 16.12 23.51
N PRO A 78 -4.84 17.16 22.91
CA PRO A 78 -4.13 18.05 21.99
C PRO A 78 -2.90 18.68 22.64
N THR A 79 -1.77 18.68 21.94
CA THR A 79 -0.55 19.37 22.35
C THR A 79 0.00 20.19 21.20
N PHE A 80 0.80 21.21 21.52
CA PHE A 80 1.48 22.03 20.51
C PHE A 80 2.55 21.26 19.69
N TYR A 81 2.84 20.00 20.05
CA TYR A 81 3.82 19.15 19.36
C TYR A 81 3.23 18.28 18.25
N ILE A 82 1.94 18.43 17.94
CA ILE A 82 1.29 17.75 16.81
C ILE A 82 1.19 18.70 15.63
N PHE A 83 2.08 18.50 14.66
CA PHE A 83 2.12 19.30 13.44
C PHE A 83 1.06 18.83 12.42
N PRO A 84 0.53 19.71 11.55
CA PRO A 84 -0.51 19.36 10.57
C PRO A 84 -0.22 18.09 9.77
N GLY A 85 1.03 17.88 9.34
CA GLY A 85 1.41 16.69 8.56
C GLY A 85 1.34 15.35 9.29
N GLN A 86 1.20 15.36 10.63
CA GLN A 86 1.10 14.16 11.47
C GLN A 86 -0.35 13.73 11.75
N ARG A 87 -1.33 14.56 11.36
CA ARG A 87 -2.76 14.26 11.52
C ARG A 87 -3.28 13.34 10.41
N ASP A 88 -2.65 13.38 9.24
CA ASP A 88 -2.98 12.48 8.13
C ASP A 88 -2.58 11.04 8.47
N SER A 89 -3.39 10.07 8.04
CA SER A 89 -3.09 8.64 8.22
C SER A 89 -3.69 7.79 7.11
N GLY A 90 -3.09 6.62 6.87
CA GLY A 90 -3.69 5.59 6.01
C GLY A 90 -3.22 5.62 4.56
N LEU A 91 -3.99 4.92 3.72
CA LEU A 91 -3.80 4.78 2.28
C LEU A 91 -4.53 5.91 1.55
N LEU A 92 -3.78 6.85 0.99
CA LEU A 92 -4.34 8.04 0.34
C LEU A 92 -4.29 7.93 -1.18
N GLY A 93 -3.42 7.07 -1.72
CA GLY A 93 -3.40 6.72 -3.13
C GLY A 93 -2.83 7.82 -4.03
N PRO A 94 -3.13 7.75 -5.35
CA PRO A 94 -3.87 6.67 -5.99
C PRO A 94 -3.11 5.34 -5.93
N VAL A 95 -3.83 4.23 -5.78
CA VAL A 95 -3.26 2.88 -5.87
C VAL A 95 -3.29 2.42 -7.32
N ARG A 96 -2.14 2.02 -7.86
CA ARG A 96 -1.98 1.65 -9.26
C ARG A 96 -1.14 0.39 -9.39
N LEU A 97 -1.45 -0.40 -10.40
CA LEU A 97 -0.54 -1.41 -10.91
C LEU A 97 0.18 -0.82 -12.12
N LEU A 98 1.51 -0.74 -12.05
CA LEU A 98 2.36 -0.17 -13.09
C LEU A 98 3.10 -1.31 -13.80
N ARG A 99 3.17 -1.22 -15.13
CA ARG A 99 4.08 -2.02 -15.94
C ARG A 99 5.30 -1.16 -16.23
N ASP A 100 6.49 -1.70 -16.03
CA ASP A 100 7.67 -1.06 -16.62
C ASP A 100 7.58 -1.24 -18.15
N PRO A 101 7.90 -0.22 -18.97
CA PRO A 101 8.05 -0.45 -20.40
C PRO A 101 9.13 -1.54 -20.57
N ALA A 102 8.82 -2.59 -21.32
CA ALA A 102 9.83 -3.55 -21.73
C ALA A 102 10.99 -2.77 -22.38
N GLN A 103 12.23 -3.03 -21.92
CA GLN A 103 13.43 -2.55 -22.60
C GLN A 103 13.49 -3.09 -24.03
#